data_AF-X0U169-F1
#
_entry.id   AF-X0U169-F1
#
_cell.length_a   1.000
_cell.length_b   1.000
_cell.length_c   1.000
_cell.angle_alpha   90.00
_cell.angle_beta   90.00
_cell.angle_gamma   90.00
#
_symmetry.space_group_name_H-M   'P 1'
#
loop_
_entity.id
_entity.type
_entity.pdbx_description
1 polymer ?
#
loop_
_entity_poly.entity_id
_entity_poly.type
_entity_poly.pdbx_seq_one_letter_code
_entity_poly.pdbx_strand_id
1 'polypeptide(L)'
;MQVEQAAKILNEIVKADGVVPDSDWEQFVFTSRGLYVKVMRKLRDVGLVEKRMGEYRLVKDYSSALEKMAKYWADIVSSFNEGDRSISF
;
A
#
# COMPACT_ATOMS: atom_id res chain seq x y z
N MET A 1 -10.30 11.35 -8.54
CA MET A 1 -9.52 12.36 -7.78
C MET A 1 -8.08 11.87 -7.53
N GLN A 2 -7.10 12.76 -7.27
CA GLN A 2 -5.69 12.36 -7.03
C GLN A 2 -5.51 11.44 -5.82
N VAL A 3 -6.32 11.63 -4.78
CA VAL A 3 -6.31 10.80 -3.56
C VAL A 3 -6.71 9.35 -3.86
N GLU A 4 -7.77 9.14 -4.64
CA GLU A 4 -8.22 7.80 -5.04
C GLU A 4 -7.17 7.07 -5.86
N GLN A 5 -6.42 7.79 -6.69
CA GLN A 5 -5.34 7.21 -7.48
C GLN A 5 -4.15 6.81 -6.61
N ALA A 6 -3.76 7.67 -5.66
CA ALA A 6 -2.73 7.32 -4.69
C ALA A 6 -3.12 6.06 -3.91
N ALA A 7 -4.37 5.97 -3.44
CA ALA A 7 -4.87 4.80 -2.73
C ALA A 7 -4.82 3.52 -3.59
N LYS A 8 -5.29 3.59 -4.84
CA LYS A 8 -5.26 2.43 -5.73
C LYS A 8 -3.84 2.00 -6.09
N ILE A 9 -2.95 2.95 -6.40
CA ILE A 9 -1.53 2.66 -6.67
C ILE A 9 -0.89 1.95 -5.47
N LEU A 10 -1.07 2.49 -4.26
CA LEU A 10 -0.55 1.87 -3.06
C LEU A 10 -1.11 0.47 -2.84
N ASN A 11 -2.42 0.26 -3.04
CA ASN A 11 -3.04 -1.06 -2.92
C ASN A 11 -2.45 -2.08 -3.90
N GLU A 12 -2.24 -1.71 -5.15
CA GLU A 12 -1.64 -2.62 -6.14
C GLU A 12 -0.17 -2.93 -5.82
N ILE A 13 0.60 -1.95 -5.33
CA ILE A 13 1.97 -2.20 -4.87
C ILE A 13 1.96 -3.17 -3.67
N VAL A 14 1.07 -2.98 -2.70
CA VAL A 14 0.92 -3.88 -1.54
C VAL A 14 0.55 -5.31 -1.96
N LYS A 15 -0.36 -5.46 -2.92
CA LYS A 15 -0.75 -6.78 -3.46
C LYS A 15 0.38 -7.47 -4.23
N ALA A 16 1.28 -6.70 -4.85
CA ALA A 16 2.45 -7.20 -5.56
C ALA A 16 3.67 -7.38 -4.62
N ASP A 17 3.43 -7.81 -3.39
CA ASP A 17 4.47 -8.01 -2.36
C ASP A 17 5.35 -6.78 -2.11
N GLY A 18 4.79 -5.58 -2.31
CA GLY A 18 5.45 -4.32 -2.06
C GLY A 18 6.39 -3.86 -3.17
N VAL A 19 6.42 -4.51 -4.35
CA VAL A 19 7.34 -4.18 -5.46
C VAL A 19 6.61 -4.17 -6.80
N VAL A 20 6.83 -3.13 -7.61
CA VAL A 20 6.30 -3.05 -8.99
C VAL A 20 7.33 -2.46 -9.95
N PRO A 21 7.43 -2.95 -11.20
CA PRO A 21 8.23 -2.30 -12.24
C PRO A 21 7.67 -0.91 -12.61
N ASP A 22 8.54 0.07 -12.86
CA ASP A 22 8.13 1.40 -13.40
C ASP A 22 7.60 1.30 -14.83
N SER A 23 7.94 0.23 -15.56
CA SER A 23 7.40 -0.10 -16.88
C SER A 23 5.91 -0.43 -16.84
N ASP A 24 5.44 -0.98 -15.72
CA ASP A 24 4.11 -1.57 -15.63
C ASP A 24 3.08 -0.52 -15.17
N TRP A 25 3.27 0.73 -15.57
CA TRP A 25 2.37 1.84 -15.24
C TRP A 25 0.96 1.62 -15.80
N GLU A 26 0.81 0.82 -16.86
CA GLU A 26 -0.46 0.53 -17.54
C GLU A 26 -1.39 -0.36 -16.71
N GLN A 27 -0.84 -1.19 -15.81
CA GLN A 27 -1.66 -2.01 -14.90
C GLN A 27 -2.46 -1.15 -13.92
N PHE A 28 -1.98 0.06 -13.65
CA PHE A 28 -2.67 1.05 -12.85
C PHE A 28 -3.68 1.74 -13.76
N VAL A 29 -4.91 1.18 -13.81
CA VAL A 29 -6.04 1.61 -14.67
C VAL A 29 -6.43 3.07 -14.41
N PHE A 30 -5.63 4.02 -14.89
CA PHE A 30 -5.85 5.46 -14.71
C PHE A 30 -5.54 6.25 -15.97
N THR A 31 -6.48 7.14 -16.28
CA THR A 31 -6.44 8.35 -17.13
C THR A 31 -5.19 8.69 -17.95
N SER A 32 -3.97 8.76 -17.39
CA SER A 32 -2.74 9.06 -18.16
C SER A 32 -1.43 8.72 -17.43
N ARG A 33 -0.37 8.43 -18.20
CA ARG A 33 1.01 8.23 -17.70
C ARG A 33 1.54 9.44 -16.92
N GLY A 34 1.24 10.66 -17.37
CA GLY A 34 1.70 11.88 -16.69
C GLY A 34 1.16 12.02 -15.27
N LEU A 35 -0.10 11.62 -15.06
CA LEU A 35 -0.71 11.64 -13.75
C LEU A 35 -0.16 10.53 -12.83
N TYR A 36 0.05 9.32 -13.37
CA TYR A 36 0.75 8.25 -12.66
C TYR A 36 2.12 8.70 -12.15
N VAL A 37 2.95 9.27 -13.03
CA VAL A 37 4.29 9.77 -12.66
C VAL A 37 4.21 10.84 -11.58
N LYS A 38 3.21 11.74 -11.63
CA LYS A 38 3.01 12.78 -10.63
C LYS A 38 2.65 12.19 -9.25
N VAL A 39 1.76 11.21 -9.21
CA VAL A 39 1.37 10.55 -7.95
C VAL A 39 2.54 9.73 -7.38
N MET A 40 3.24 8.96 -8.20
CA MET A 40 4.43 8.21 -7.78
C MET A 40 5.54 9.13 -7.26
N ARG A 41 5.74 10.29 -7.87
CA ARG A 41 6.64 11.32 -7.33
C ARG A 41 6.20 11.74 -5.94
N LYS A 42 4.91 12.08 -5.76
CA LYS A 42 4.41 12.52 -4.46
C LYS A 42 4.54 11.43 -3.39
N LEU A 43 4.27 10.17 -3.71
CA LEU A 43 4.44 9.03 -2.81
C LEU A 43 5.90 8.83 -2.38
N ARG A 44 6.86 9.10 -3.28
CA ARG A 44 8.29 9.12 -2.93
C ARG A 44 8.65 10.28 -2.03
N ASP A 45 8.15 11.48 -2.34
CA ASP A 45 8.44 12.68 -1.56
C ASP A 45 7.96 12.56 -0.11
N VAL A 46 6.89 11.80 0.14
CA VAL A 46 6.39 11.52 1.50
C VAL A 46 6.96 10.25 2.13
N GLY A 47 7.88 9.56 1.46
CA GLY A 47 8.56 8.38 1.99
C GLY A 47 7.70 7.11 2.09
N LEU A 48 6.62 7.00 1.30
CA LEU A 48 5.80 5.79 1.26
C LEU A 48 6.34 4.75 0.29
N VAL A 49 6.93 5.22 -0.81
CA VAL A 49 7.58 4.37 -1.82
C VAL A 49 8.98 4.90 -2.15
N GLU A 50 9.85 4.03 -2.64
CA GLU A 50 11.18 4.38 -3.15
C GLU A 50 11.37 3.82 -4.56
N LYS A 51 12.26 4.42 -5.36
CA LYS A 51 12.60 3.92 -6.70
C LYS A 51 14.03 3.38 -6.70
N ARG A 52 14.22 2.11 -7.04
CA ARG A 52 15.54 1.46 -7.15
C ARG A 52 15.58 0.58 -8.39
N MET A 53 16.63 0.70 -9.20
CA MET A 53 16.87 -0.16 -10.38
C MET A 53 15.67 -0.29 -11.35
N GLY A 54 14.87 0.77 -11.52
CA GLY A 54 13.70 0.74 -12.40
C GLY A 54 12.42 0.17 -11.78
N GLU A 55 12.44 -0.16 -10.49
CA GLU A 55 11.29 -0.62 -9.73
C GLU A 55 10.89 0.41 -8.68
N TYR A 56 9.59 0.44 -8.36
CA TYR A 56 9.09 1.05 -7.15
C TYR A 56 8.89 0.02 -6.06
N ARG A 57 9.24 0.39 -4.84
CA ARG A 57 9.11 -0.46 -3.66
C ARG A 57 8.48 0.31 -2.52
N LEU A 58 7.70 -0.34 -1.67
CA LEU A 58 7.31 0.26 -0.40
C LEU A 58 8.57 0.50 0.44
N VAL A 59 8.62 1.66 1.11
CA VAL A 59 9.72 1.94 2.04
C VAL A 59 9.66 0.95 3.20
N LYS A 60 10.81 0.42 3.60
CA LYS A 60 10.93 -0.61 4.65
C LYS A 60 10.14 -0.25 5.92
N ASP A 61 10.28 0.97 6.41
CA ASP A 61 9.61 1.43 7.63
C ASP A 61 8.08 1.43 7.47
N TYR A 62 7.59 1.79 6.29
CA TYR A 62 6.17 1.73 5.97
C TYR A 62 5.67 0.28 5.90
N SER A 63 6.40 -0.61 5.22
CA SER A 63 6.07 -2.05 5.20
C SER A 63 6.02 -2.65 6.61
N SER A 64 7.01 -2.34 7.45
CA SER A 64 7.04 -2.80 8.84
C SER A 64 5.89 -2.23 9.68
N ALA A 65 5.43 -1.00 9.40
CA ALA A 65 4.24 -0.45 10.05
C ALA A 65 2.95 -1.18 9.61
N LEU A 66 2.82 -1.49 8.31
CA LEU A 66 1.70 -2.27 7.78
C LEU A 66 1.64 -3.67 8.38
N GLU A 67 2.78 -4.37 8.49
CA GLU A 67 2.88 -5.69 9.11
C GLU A 67 2.43 -5.67 10.59
N LYS A 68 2.86 -4.66 11.35
CA LYS A 68 2.42 -4.48 12.74
C LYS A 68 0.92 -4.27 12.86
N MET A 69 0.34 -3.45 11.99
CA MET A 69 -1.11 -3.23 11.95
C MET A 69 -1.87 -4.50 11.56
N ALA A 70 -1.38 -5.24 10.55
CA ALA A 70 -1.97 -6.50 10.13
C ALA A 70 -1.94 -7.54 11.26
N LYS A 71 -0.82 -7.64 11.98
CA LYS A 71 -0.68 -8.51 13.15
C LYS A 71 -1.69 -8.13 14.25
N TYR A 72 -1.73 -6.85 14.63
CA TYR A 72 -2.66 -6.37 15.65
C TYR A 72 -4.13 -6.66 15.29
N TRP A 73 -4.50 -6.47 14.03
CA TRP A 73 -5.82 -6.80 13.54
C TRP A 73 -6.11 -8.31 13.61
N ALA A 74 -5.16 -9.15 13.21
CA ALA A 74 -5.29 -10.60 13.31
C ALA A 74 -5.47 -11.05 14.76
N ASP A 75 -4.72 -10.45 15.70
CA ASP A 75 -4.84 -10.73 17.14
C ASP A 75 -6.25 -10.36 17.67
N ILE A 76 -6.82 -9.22 17.24
CA ILE A 76 -8.20 -8.83 17.58
C ILE A 76 -9.21 -9.85 17.05
N VAL A 77 -9.11 -10.22 15.78
CA VAL A 77 -10.06 -11.14 15.13
C VAL A 77 -9.97 -12.53 15.74
N SER A 78 -8.76 -13.02 16.02
CA SER A 78 -8.54 -14.29 16.74
C SER A 78 -9.16 -14.24 18.14
N SER A 79 -8.92 -13.17 18.91
CA SER A 79 -9.51 -13.00 20.25
C SER A 79 -11.05 -12.99 20.24
N PHE A 80 -11.64 -12.33 19.24
CA PHE A 80 -13.10 -12.32 19.05
C PHE A 80 -13.64 -13.72 18.71
N ASN A 81 -12.97 -14.46 17.83
CA ASN A 81 -13.39 -15.79 17.42
C ASN A 81 -13.17 -16.86 18.51
N GLU A 82 -12.12 -16.71 19.32
CA GLU A 82 -11.67 -17.72 20.28
C GLU A 82 -12.33 -17.63 21.66
N GLY A 83 -12.96 -16.51 22.04
CA GLY A 83 -13.57 -16.49 23.37
C GLY A 83 -14.34 -15.26 23.82
N ASP A 84 -14.28 -14.12 23.14
CA ASP A 84 -14.86 -12.90 23.70
C ASP A 84 -16.13 -12.44 22.97
N ARG A 85 -17.23 -13.18 23.17
CA ARG A 85 -18.59 -12.73 22.79
C ARG A 85 -19.16 -11.65 23.74
N SER A 86 -18.35 -11.10 24.64
CA SER A 86 -18.79 -10.09 25.62
C SER A 86 -18.58 -8.64 25.17
N ILE A 87 -17.84 -8.41 24.08
CA ILE A 87 -17.66 -7.06 23.52
C ILE A 87 -18.89 -6.69 22.69
N SER A 88 -19.86 -6.05 23.33
CA SER A 88 -20.96 -5.33 22.68
C SER A 88 -20.45 -4.01 22.12
N PHE A 89 -20.60 -3.81 20.80
CA PHE A 89 -20.42 -2.52 20.12
C PHE A 89 -21.58 -1.56 20.39
#